data_AF-A0A1B1YP18-F1
#
_entry.id   AF-A0A1B1YP18-F1
#
_cell.length_a   1.000
_cell.length_b   1.000
_cell.length_c   1.000
_cell.angle_alpha   90.00
_cell.angle_beta   90.00
_cell.angle_gamma   90.00
#
_symmetry.space_group_name_H-M   'P 1'
#
loop_
_entity.id
_entity.type
_entity.pdbx_description
1 polymer ?
#
loop_
_entity_poly.entity_id
_entity_poly.type
_entity_poly.pdbx_seq_one_letter_code
_entity_poly.pdbx_strand_id
1 'polypeptide(L)'
;MRISRIFDIGTNYYDQFTLEERTAYIKSFKELEKKYIELAISDKSDWFLDLLIGQEILRVYDRLRFAKNQGFYLINGCCIPGEKIFVQPNGLIGICEKVCFDLSIGDVDSGINLKSVAEIINKMNKLLYFSCKECSLSSLCSICYAYMLTPDEIGVSENECCNRRSSFIHSLSVIQKIESENKGFFERKISEIIRKNKEAQLSQLLDILLR
;
A
#
# COMPACT_ATOMS: atom_id res chain seq x y z
N MET A 1 11.65 6.83 5.28
CA MET A 1 10.65 6.98 6.36
C MET A 1 9.26 6.92 5.75
N ARG A 2 8.24 6.40 6.44
CA ARG A 2 6.84 6.35 5.99
C ARG A 2 5.95 6.82 7.14
N ILE A 3 5.04 7.76 6.87
CA ILE A 3 3.97 8.09 7.82
C ILE A 3 2.78 7.19 7.48
N SER A 4 2.31 6.42 8.45
CA SER A 4 1.17 5.52 8.29
C SER A 4 0.14 5.84 9.36
N ARG A 5 -1.13 5.76 9.01
CA ARG A 5 -2.20 5.72 10.01
C ARG A 5 -2.08 4.45 10.83
N ILE A 6 -2.55 4.50 12.06
CA ILE A 6 -2.74 3.30 12.88
C ILE A 6 -3.77 2.43 12.20
N PHE A 7 -3.47 1.14 12.12
CA PHE A 7 -4.37 0.13 11.56
C PHE A 7 -5.61 0.05 12.44
N ASP A 8 -6.79 0.19 11.86
CA ASP A 8 -8.07 0.34 12.53
C ASP A 8 -8.78 -0.99 12.83
N ILE A 9 -8.25 -2.10 12.32
CA ILE A 9 -8.78 -3.44 12.59
C ILE A 9 -8.16 -3.99 13.87
N GLY A 10 -9.01 -4.53 14.77
CA GLY A 10 -8.57 -5.15 16.02
C GLY A 10 -8.12 -4.15 17.07
N THR A 11 -8.51 -2.87 16.96
CA THR A 11 -8.19 -1.82 17.93
C THR A 11 -9.36 -0.85 18.11
N ASN A 12 -9.43 -0.21 19.28
CA ASN A 12 -10.32 0.92 19.57
C ASN A 12 -9.56 2.26 19.56
N TYR A 13 -8.35 2.30 18.97
CA TYR A 13 -7.48 3.48 19.00
C TYR A 13 -8.20 4.76 18.57
N TYR A 14 -9.04 4.72 17.54
CA TYR A 14 -9.70 5.93 17.05
C TYR A 14 -10.92 6.34 17.89
N ASP A 15 -11.46 5.47 18.74
CA ASP A 15 -12.69 5.74 19.51
C ASP A 15 -12.50 6.84 20.54
N GLN A 16 -11.25 7.14 20.89
CA GLN A 16 -10.88 8.24 21.80
C GLN A 16 -11.13 9.64 21.21
N PHE A 17 -11.28 9.78 19.88
CA PHE A 17 -11.41 11.08 19.23
C PHE A 17 -12.86 11.47 19.00
N THR A 18 -13.23 12.69 19.40
CA THR A 18 -14.58 13.23 19.21
C THR A 18 -14.87 13.55 17.73
N LEU A 19 -16.14 13.78 17.41
CA LEU A 19 -16.55 14.16 16.06
C LEU A 19 -15.92 15.50 15.63
N GLU A 20 -15.80 16.45 16.55
CA GLU A 20 -15.19 17.76 16.34
C GLU A 20 -13.70 17.61 16.02
N GLU A 21 -12.97 16.78 16.78
CA GLU A 21 -11.56 16.51 16.56
C GLU A 21 -11.32 15.83 15.20
N ARG A 22 -12.15 14.85 14.85
CA ARG A 22 -12.11 14.19 13.54
C ARG A 22 -12.35 15.18 12.41
N THR A 23 -13.33 16.07 12.59
CA THR A 23 -13.65 17.11 11.61
C THR A 23 -12.52 18.12 11.45
N ALA A 24 -11.92 18.56 12.57
CA ALA A 24 -10.77 19.45 12.59
C ALA A 24 -9.56 18.80 11.87
N TYR A 25 -9.28 17.52 12.17
CA TYR A 25 -8.24 16.75 11.48
C TYR A 25 -8.46 16.71 9.97
N ILE A 26 -9.68 16.38 9.51
CA ILE A 26 -10.00 16.32 8.07
C ILE A 26 -9.79 17.69 7.42
N LYS A 27 -10.20 18.77 8.09
CA LYS A 27 -10.00 20.13 7.59
C LYS A 27 -8.51 20.45 7.46
N SER A 28 -7.72 20.21 8.50
CA SER A 28 -6.27 20.45 8.48
C SER A 28 -5.57 19.62 7.41
N PHE A 29 -5.95 18.36 7.23
CA PHE A 29 -5.37 17.49 6.20
C PHE A 29 -5.64 18.04 4.79
N LYS A 30 -6.86 18.54 4.53
CA LYS A 30 -7.20 19.18 3.23
C LYS A 30 -6.37 20.43 2.95
N GLU A 31 -6.09 21.25 3.96
CA GLU A 31 -5.23 22.43 3.78
C GLU A 31 -3.77 22.03 3.48
N LEU A 32 -3.26 20.99 4.14
CA LEU A 32 -1.92 20.45 3.84
C LEU A 32 -1.85 19.86 2.43
N GLU A 33 -2.90 19.20 1.95
CA GLU A 33 -2.99 18.69 0.59
C GLU A 33 -2.99 19.82 -0.43
N LYS A 34 -3.76 20.88 -0.20
CA LYS A 34 -3.75 22.07 -1.05
C LYS A 34 -2.35 22.67 -1.14
N LYS A 35 -1.67 22.81 0.01
CA LYS A 35 -0.29 23.30 0.07
C LYS A 35 0.68 22.39 -0.69
N TYR A 36 0.54 21.07 -0.57
CA TYR A 36 1.34 20.11 -1.33
C TYR A 36 1.15 20.30 -2.83
N ILE A 37 -0.09 20.45 -3.30
CA ILE A 37 -0.41 20.69 -4.72
C ILE A 37 0.22 22.00 -5.20
N GLU A 38 0.10 23.10 -4.45
CA GLU A 38 0.69 24.39 -4.80
C GLU A 38 2.21 24.33 -4.94
N LEU A 39 2.88 23.63 -4.02
CA LEU A 39 4.32 23.38 -4.08
C LEU A 39 4.68 22.54 -5.30
N ALA A 40 3.97 21.44 -5.54
CA ALA A 40 4.22 20.55 -6.68
C ALA A 40 4.05 21.28 -8.02
N ILE A 41 3.00 22.10 -8.17
CA ILE A 41 2.79 22.92 -9.37
C ILE A 41 3.94 23.92 -9.57
N SER A 42 4.45 24.50 -8.48
CA SER A 42 5.56 25.46 -8.51
C SER A 42 6.95 24.81 -8.60
N ASP A 43 7.02 23.50 -8.86
CA ASP A 43 8.24 22.67 -8.86
C ASP A 43 9.07 22.80 -7.56
N LYS A 44 8.37 22.98 -6.44
CA LYS A 44 8.93 23.02 -5.08
C LYS A 44 8.52 21.76 -4.32
N SER A 45 9.26 21.47 -3.25
CA SER A 45 8.97 20.33 -2.39
C SER A 45 9.11 20.68 -0.92
N ASP A 46 8.28 20.06 -0.10
CA ASP A 46 8.42 20.01 1.34
C ASP A 46 8.57 18.55 1.74
N TRP A 47 9.64 18.21 2.46
CA TRP A 47 9.98 16.82 2.76
C TRP A 47 8.89 16.11 3.57
N PHE A 48 8.18 16.84 4.43
CA PHE A 48 7.14 16.29 5.28
C PHE A 48 5.85 16.09 4.48
N LEU A 49 5.50 17.02 3.60
CA LEU A 49 4.34 16.85 2.71
C LEU A 49 4.58 15.79 1.63
N ASP A 50 5.80 15.69 1.10
CA ASP A 50 6.20 14.59 0.21
C ASP A 50 6.02 13.24 0.92
N LEU A 51 6.32 13.17 2.21
CA LEU A 51 6.17 11.98 3.05
C LEU A 51 4.71 11.68 3.42
N LEU A 52 3.95 12.69 3.83
CA LEU A 52 2.57 12.55 4.33
C LEU A 52 1.56 12.34 3.20
N ILE A 53 1.73 13.05 2.08
CA ILE A 53 0.75 13.15 0.99
C ILE A 53 1.36 12.58 -0.31
N GLY A 54 2.55 13.05 -0.66
CA GLY A 54 3.22 12.69 -1.91
C GLY A 54 3.40 11.19 -2.09
N GLN A 55 3.78 10.46 -1.04
CA GLN A 55 3.99 9.01 -1.11
C GLN A 55 2.75 8.22 -1.56
N GLU A 56 1.56 8.56 -1.06
CA GLU A 56 0.34 7.81 -1.42
C GLU A 56 -0.06 8.11 -2.87
N ILE A 57 0.08 9.36 -3.31
CA ILE A 57 -0.18 9.77 -4.69
C ILE A 57 0.84 9.13 -5.66
N LEU A 58 2.13 9.16 -5.30
CA LEU A 58 3.20 8.53 -6.09
C LEU A 58 2.98 7.04 -6.27
N ARG A 59 2.47 6.33 -5.26
CA ARG A 59 2.13 4.90 -5.40
C ARG A 59 1.01 4.68 -6.40
N VAL A 60 -0.01 5.53 -6.43
CA VAL A 60 -1.08 5.45 -7.43
C VAL A 60 -0.51 5.70 -8.82
N TYR A 61 0.30 6.75 -8.98
CA TYR A 61 0.95 7.08 -10.24
C TYR A 61 1.83 5.94 -10.76
N ASP A 62 2.71 5.40 -9.91
CA ASP A 62 3.67 4.36 -10.30
C ASP A 62 2.97 3.04 -10.65
N ARG A 63 1.88 2.69 -9.98
CA ARG A 63 1.08 1.50 -10.30
C ARG A 63 0.49 1.51 -11.70
N LEU A 64 0.25 2.69 -12.30
CA LEU A 64 -0.23 2.78 -13.68
C LEU A 64 0.74 2.11 -14.68
N ARG A 65 2.04 2.07 -14.36
CA ARG A 65 3.06 1.34 -15.17
C ARG A 65 2.79 -0.17 -15.21
N PHE A 66 2.18 -0.71 -14.15
CA PHE A 66 1.99 -2.15 -13.95
C PHE A 66 0.55 -2.60 -14.19
N ALA A 67 -0.35 -1.72 -14.64
CA ALA A 67 -1.77 -2.00 -14.83
C ALA A 67 -2.06 -3.21 -15.75
N LYS A 68 -1.11 -3.58 -16.61
CA LYS A 68 -1.21 -4.69 -17.57
C LYS A 68 -0.47 -5.96 -17.14
N ASN A 69 0.30 -5.94 -16.04
CA ASN A 69 1.17 -7.04 -15.66
C ASN A 69 0.57 -7.78 -14.46
N GLN A 70 -0.14 -8.88 -14.71
CA GLN A 70 -0.97 -9.58 -13.71
C GLN A 70 -0.26 -10.72 -12.97
N GLY A 71 1.08 -10.82 -13.01
CA GLY A 71 1.89 -11.71 -12.15
C GLY A 71 1.22 -13.03 -11.72
N PHE A 72 1.17 -13.29 -10.42
CA PHE A 72 0.46 -14.43 -9.81
C PHE A 72 -1.00 -14.13 -9.44
N TYR A 73 -1.41 -12.86 -9.55
CA TYR A 73 -2.74 -12.40 -9.15
C TYR A 73 -3.51 -11.87 -10.36
N LEU A 74 -4.62 -12.53 -10.68
CA LEU A 74 -5.38 -12.25 -11.91
C LEU A 74 -5.99 -10.84 -11.94
N ILE A 75 -6.34 -10.29 -10.78
CA ILE A 75 -7.23 -9.13 -10.70
C ILE A 75 -6.69 -8.02 -9.79
N ASN A 76 -5.59 -8.20 -9.05
CA ASN A 76 -5.03 -7.15 -8.18
C ASN A 76 -3.52 -7.28 -7.97
N GLY A 77 -2.93 -6.30 -7.25
CA GLY A 77 -1.50 -6.27 -6.91
C GLY A 77 -1.23 -6.48 -5.41
N CYS A 78 -1.62 -7.65 -4.88
CA CYS A 78 -1.25 -8.09 -3.53
C CYS A 78 0.24 -8.49 -3.47
N CYS A 79 0.82 -8.46 -2.26
CA CYS A 79 2.13 -9.08 -2.03
C CYS A 79 2.02 -10.61 -2.17
N ILE A 80 3.11 -11.28 -2.55
CA ILE A 80 3.17 -12.74 -2.58
C ILE A 80 3.51 -13.22 -1.16
N PRO A 81 2.72 -14.12 -0.54
CA PRO A 81 3.08 -14.68 0.76
C PRO A 81 4.48 -15.29 0.74
N GLY A 82 5.35 -14.86 1.66
CA GLY A 82 6.77 -15.22 1.70
C GLY A 82 7.72 -14.09 1.29
N GLU A 83 7.27 -13.03 0.59
CA GLU A 83 8.09 -11.81 0.37
C GLU A 83 8.41 -11.10 1.69
N LYS A 84 7.49 -11.22 2.64
CA LYS A 84 7.69 -10.95 4.05
C LYS A 84 7.22 -12.19 4.82
N ILE A 85 7.71 -12.31 6.04
CA ILE A 85 7.30 -13.35 6.96
C ILE A 85 7.16 -12.76 8.36
N PHE A 86 6.31 -13.37 9.17
CA PHE A 86 6.22 -13.13 10.60
C PHE A 86 6.21 -14.47 11.32
N VAL A 87 7.09 -14.65 12.31
CA VAL A 87 7.16 -15.89 13.09
C VAL A 87 6.32 -15.72 14.34
N GLN A 88 5.33 -16.60 14.49
CA GLN A 88 4.44 -16.65 15.64
C GLN A 88 5.14 -17.33 16.84
N PRO A 89 4.68 -17.10 18.10
CA PRO A 89 5.28 -17.70 19.29
C PRO A 89 5.32 -19.23 19.29
N ASN A 90 4.43 -19.88 18.54
CA ASN A 90 4.37 -21.34 18.38
C ASN A 90 5.27 -21.87 17.25
N GLY A 91 6.10 -21.02 16.62
CA GLY A 91 6.98 -21.41 15.54
C GLY A 91 6.34 -21.41 14.14
N LEU A 92 5.05 -21.09 14.01
CA LEU A 92 4.41 -20.97 12.69
C LEU A 92 4.85 -19.69 11.96
N ILE A 93 4.99 -19.78 10.64
CA ILE A 93 5.34 -18.67 9.77
C ILE A 93 4.05 -18.12 9.13
N GLY A 94 3.69 -16.87 9.40
CA GLY A 94 2.59 -16.14 8.76
C GLY A 94 3.03 -15.26 7.59
N ILE A 95 2.05 -14.75 6.83
CA ILE A 95 2.24 -13.92 5.63
C ILE A 95 3.00 -12.61 5.95
N CYS A 96 2.64 -11.91 7.02
CA CYS A 96 3.35 -10.75 7.55
C CYS A 96 2.81 -10.40 8.94
N GLU A 97 3.41 -9.38 9.59
CA GLU A 97 3.06 -8.95 10.94
C GLU A 97 1.63 -8.40 11.09
N LYS A 98 1.00 -8.05 9.96
CA LYS A 98 -0.36 -7.48 9.93
C LYS A 98 -1.44 -8.53 9.73
N VAL A 99 -1.06 -9.72 9.29
CA VAL A 99 -1.99 -10.82 9.05
C VAL A 99 -1.96 -11.71 10.29
N CYS A 100 -2.78 -11.36 11.28
CA CYS A 100 -2.78 -12.00 12.60
C CYS A 100 -3.69 -13.24 12.69
N PHE A 101 -4.31 -13.67 11.59
CA PHE A 101 -5.16 -14.86 11.53
C PHE A 101 -4.34 -16.06 11.07
N ASP A 102 -4.83 -17.28 11.36
CA ASP A 102 -4.12 -18.54 11.13
C ASP A 102 -4.03 -18.92 9.63
N LEU A 103 -3.33 -18.10 8.86
CA LEU A 103 -2.86 -18.36 7.50
C LEU A 103 -1.35 -18.62 7.57
N SER A 104 -1.01 -19.75 8.17
CA SER A 104 0.36 -20.23 8.17
C SER A 104 0.80 -20.60 6.74
N ILE A 105 2.00 -20.17 6.39
CA ILE A 105 2.72 -20.53 5.17
C ILE A 105 3.89 -21.47 5.45
N GLY A 106 3.99 -22.02 6.66
CA GLY A 106 5.07 -22.91 7.07
C GLY A 106 5.40 -22.84 8.56
N ASP A 107 6.56 -23.33 8.93
CA ASP A 107 7.05 -23.29 10.31
C ASP A 107 8.59 -23.13 10.34
N VAL A 108 9.15 -22.84 11.52
CA VAL A 108 10.58 -22.60 11.68
C VAL A 108 11.46 -23.83 11.43
N ASP A 109 10.91 -25.04 11.55
CA ASP A 109 11.66 -26.28 11.38
C ASP A 109 11.70 -26.71 9.91
N SER A 110 10.58 -26.56 9.18
CA SER A 110 10.41 -26.98 7.79
C SER A 110 10.53 -25.85 6.77
N GLY A 111 10.52 -24.59 7.22
CA GLY A 111 10.57 -23.41 6.38
C GLY A 111 9.24 -23.09 5.70
N ILE A 112 9.30 -22.34 4.59
CA ILE A 112 8.11 -21.94 3.84
C ILE A 112 7.59 -23.11 3.00
N ASN A 113 6.33 -23.48 3.23
CA ASN A 113 5.60 -24.46 2.44
C ASN A 113 4.98 -23.79 1.21
N LEU A 114 5.63 -23.98 0.05
CA LEU A 114 5.19 -23.39 -1.23
C LEU A 114 3.80 -23.88 -1.67
N LYS A 115 3.38 -25.08 -1.26
CA LYS A 115 2.03 -25.58 -1.54
C LYS A 115 0.99 -24.76 -0.78
N SER A 116 1.22 -24.50 0.50
CA SER A 116 0.36 -23.63 1.32
C SER A 116 0.29 -22.21 0.74
N VAL A 117 1.41 -21.65 0.28
CA VAL A 117 1.45 -20.36 -0.40
C VAL A 117 0.57 -20.37 -1.65
N ALA A 118 0.71 -21.37 -2.51
CA ALA A 118 -0.09 -21.50 -3.73
C ALA A 118 -1.59 -21.66 -3.44
N GLU A 119 -1.95 -22.43 -2.41
CA GLU A 119 -3.35 -22.59 -1.97
C GLU A 119 -3.96 -21.26 -1.51
N ILE A 120 -3.23 -20.46 -0.74
CA ILE A 120 -3.67 -19.12 -0.32
C ILE A 120 -3.86 -18.21 -1.53
N ILE A 121 -2.89 -18.15 -2.45
CA ILE A 121 -2.99 -17.33 -3.67
C ILE A 121 -4.20 -17.74 -4.52
N ASN A 122 -4.41 -19.05 -4.72
CA ASN A 122 -5.55 -19.55 -5.49
C ASN A 122 -6.90 -19.23 -4.83
N LYS A 123 -6.98 -19.36 -3.50
CA LYS A 123 -8.18 -18.98 -2.73
C LYS A 123 -8.48 -17.49 -2.90
N MET A 124 -7.46 -16.64 -2.84
CA MET A 124 -7.61 -15.20 -3.06
C MET A 124 -8.02 -14.86 -4.49
N ASN A 125 -7.37 -15.44 -5.50
CA ASN A 125 -7.71 -15.23 -6.91
C ASN A 125 -9.18 -15.57 -7.16
N LYS A 126 -9.67 -16.69 -6.63
CA LYS A 126 -11.07 -17.09 -6.76
C LYS A 126 -12.01 -16.06 -6.12
N LEU A 127 -11.73 -15.64 -4.89
CA LEU A 127 -12.56 -14.67 -4.17
C LEU A 127 -12.60 -13.32 -4.89
N LEU A 128 -11.43 -12.79 -5.24
CA LEU A 128 -11.29 -11.50 -5.91
C LEU A 128 -11.90 -11.51 -7.30
N TYR A 129 -11.88 -12.64 -8.01
CA TYR A 129 -12.59 -12.77 -9.27
C TYR A 129 -14.07 -12.48 -9.11
N PHE A 130 -14.75 -13.10 -8.14
CA PHE A 130 -16.17 -12.87 -7.95
C PHE A 130 -16.47 -11.46 -7.45
N SER A 131 -15.65 -10.91 -6.54
CA SER A 131 -15.89 -9.60 -5.94
C SER A 131 -15.45 -8.42 -6.81
N CYS A 132 -14.49 -8.60 -7.72
CA CYS A 132 -13.81 -7.49 -8.39
C CYS A 132 -13.79 -7.58 -9.93
N LYS A 133 -14.33 -8.62 -10.56
CA LYS A 133 -14.32 -8.76 -12.04
C LYS A 133 -14.94 -7.56 -12.79
N GLU A 134 -15.95 -6.92 -12.23
CA GLU A 134 -16.60 -5.73 -12.83
C GLU A 134 -15.98 -4.40 -12.34
N CYS A 135 -14.95 -4.46 -11.49
CA CYS A 135 -14.30 -3.27 -10.94
C CYS A 135 -13.27 -2.72 -11.93
N SER A 136 -13.50 -1.48 -12.39
CA SER A 136 -12.59 -0.78 -13.32
C SER A 136 -11.22 -0.44 -12.74
N LEU A 137 -11.05 -0.53 -11.42
CA LEU A 137 -9.78 -0.26 -10.72
C LEU A 137 -9.10 -1.53 -10.22
N SER A 138 -9.64 -2.71 -10.54
CA SER A 138 -9.16 -3.99 -10.02
C SER A 138 -7.65 -4.16 -10.25
N SER A 139 -7.19 -4.02 -11.49
CA SER A 139 -5.78 -4.16 -11.87
C SER A 139 -4.82 -3.17 -11.19
N LEU A 140 -5.33 -2.10 -10.60
CA LEU A 140 -4.57 -1.09 -9.86
C LEU A 140 -4.74 -1.21 -8.34
N CYS A 141 -5.72 -2.01 -7.89
CA CYS A 141 -6.05 -2.16 -6.50
C CYS A 141 -4.92 -2.90 -5.76
N SER A 142 -4.58 -2.37 -4.59
CA SER A 142 -3.55 -2.91 -3.69
C SER A 142 -4.11 -3.23 -2.32
N ILE A 143 -5.31 -3.82 -2.32
CA ILE A 143 -5.91 -4.33 -1.09
C ILE A 143 -4.96 -5.32 -0.42
N CYS A 144 -4.79 -5.21 0.89
CA CYS A 144 -3.89 -6.06 1.66
C CYS A 144 -4.67 -7.24 2.23
N TYR A 145 -4.02 -8.39 2.38
CA TYR A 145 -4.55 -9.56 3.11
C TYR A 145 -5.18 -9.19 4.45
N ALA A 146 -4.56 -8.28 5.20
CA ALA A 146 -5.06 -7.86 6.51
C ALA A 146 -6.45 -7.20 6.46
N TYR A 147 -6.87 -6.64 5.31
CA TYR A 147 -8.21 -6.08 5.09
C TYR A 147 -9.21 -7.09 4.50
N MET A 148 -8.74 -8.29 4.15
CA MET A 148 -9.56 -9.33 3.51
C MET A 148 -9.85 -10.51 4.44
N LEU A 149 -9.33 -10.46 5.66
CA LEU A 149 -9.38 -11.55 6.61
C LEU A 149 -10.03 -11.05 7.89
N THR A 150 -11.06 -11.76 8.33
CA THR A 150 -11.63 -11.65 9.67
C THR A 150 -11.46 -13.00 10.38
N PRO A 151 -11.74 -13.11 11.69
CA PRO A 151 -11.72 -14.40 12.39
C PRO A 151 -12.60 -15.46 11.72
N ASP A 152 -13.73 -15.05 11.14
CA ASP A 152 -14.79 -15.95 10.69
C ASP A 152 -14.86 -16.08 9.16
N GLU A 153 -14.36 -15.09 8.40
CA GLU A 153 -14.55 -15.02 6.95
C GLU A 153 -13.32 -14.47 6.22
N ILE A 154 -13.12 -14.97 5.00
CA ILE A 154 -12.27 -14.29 4.00
C ILE A 154 -13.22 -13.57 3.06
N GLY A 155 -13.07 -12.26 2.94
CA GLY A 155 -14.01 -11.42 2.19
C GLY A 155 -13.49 -10.02 2.03
N VAL A 156 -13.96 -9.32 1.00
CA VAL A 156 -13.70 -7.89 0.85
C VAL A 156 -14.96 -7.15 1.29
N SER A 157 -14.83 -6.28 2.31
CA SER A 157 -15.92 -5.42 2.75
C SER A 157 -16.31 -4.43 1.65
N GLU A 158 -17.62 -4.28 1.40
CA GLU A 158 -18.14 -3.30 0.44
C GLU A 158 -17.72 -1.87 0.82
N ASN A 159 -17.76 -1.53 2.12
CA ASN A 159 -17.33 -0.23 2.61
C ASN A 159 -15.83 0.02 2.32
N GLU A 160 -14.99 -1.00 2.51
CA GLU A 160 -13.55 -0.90 2.21
C GLU A 160 -13.31 -0.71 0.71
N CYS A 161 -14.07 -1.41 -0.14
CA CYS A 161 -14.06 -1.21 -1.59
C CYS A 161 -14.43 0.23 -1.98
N CYS A 162 -15.52 0.76 -1.42
CA CYS A 162 -15.99 2.12 -1.67
C CYS A 162 -14.96 3.17 -1.24
N ASN A 163 -14.37 3.02 -0.05
CA ASN A 163 -13.35 3.93 0.47
C ASN A 163 -12.08 3.93 -0.39
N ARG A 164 -11.63 2.74 -0.82
CA ARG A 164 -10.48 2.61 -1.73
C ARG A 164 -10.75 3.24 -3.08
N ARG A 165 -11.93 2.99 -3.67
CA ARG A 165 -12.34 3.58 -4.96
C ARG A 165 -12.33 5.10 -4.89
N SER A 166 -12.95 5.67 -3.86
CA SER A 166 -12.97 7.13 -3.64
C SER A 166 -11.56 7.71 -3.46
N SER A 167 -10.71 7.05 -2.67
CA SER A 167 -9.32 7.48 -2.45
C SER A 167 -8.48 7.42 -3.75
N PHE A 168 -8.70 6.39 -4.57
CA PHE A 168 -8.00 6.23 -5.84
C PHE A 168 -8.42 7.30 -6.85
N ILE A 169 -9.72 7.55 -6.99
CA ILE A 169 -10.26 8.60 -7.87
C ILE A 169 -9.75 9.98 -7.43
N HIS A 170 -9.74 10.26 -6.13
CA HIS A 170 -9.17 11.49 -5.58
C HIS A 170 -7.69 11.64 -5.93
N SER A 171 -6.90 10.58 -5.75
CA SER A 171 -5.48 10.58 -6.10
C SER A 171 -5.26 10.84 -7.59
N LEU A 172 -6.07 10.23 -8.48
CA LEU A 172 -6.01 10.48 -9.92
C LEU A 172 -6.35 11.94 -10.27
N SER A 173 -7.35 12.53 -9.61
CA SER A 173 -7.69 13.95 -9.77
C SER A 173 -6.52 14.86 -9.40
N VAL A 174 -5.87 14.59 -8.26
CA VAL A 174 -4.69 15.35 -7.83
C VAL A 174 -3.52 15.17 -8.81
N ILE A 175 -3.29 13.94 -9.28
CA ILE A 175 -2.27 13.64 -10.29
C ILE A 175 -2.53 14.46 -11.55
N GLN A 176 -3.75 14.41 -12.08
CA GLN A 176 -4.13 15.12 -13.30
C GLN A 176 -3.91 16.62 -13.15
N LYS A 177 -4.31 17.20 -12.02
CA LYS A 177 -4.13 18.63 -11.74
C LYS A 177 -2.66 19.04 -11.70
N ILE A 178 -1.80 18.26 -11.05
CA ILE A 178 -0.37 18.56 -10.99
C ILE A 178 0.27 18.39 -12.37
N GLU A 179 -0.04 17.31 -13.08
CA GLU A 179 0.54 17.03 -14.41
C GLU A 179 0.09 18.02 -15.49
N SER A 180 -1.10 18.64 -15.36
CA SER A 180 -1.55 19.67 -16.31
C SER A 180 -0.78 20.98 -16.19
N GLU A 181 -0.29 21.32 -14.99
CA GLU A 181 0.40 22.58 -14.70
C GLU A 181 1.93 22.40 -14.59
N ASN A 182 2.37 21.22 -14.15
CA ASN A 182 3.78 20.83 -14.05
C ASN A 182 3.98 19.41 -14.62
N LYS A 183 4.05 19.34 -15.95
CA LYS A 183 4.18 18.08 -16.68
C LYS A 183 5.43 17.30 -16.29
N GLY A 184 5.28 16.00 -16.06
CA GLY A 184 6.34 15.06 -15.71
C GLY A 184 6.82 15.18 -14.27
N PHE A 185 6.10 15.91 -13.39
CA PHE A 185 6.47 16.05 -11.99
C PHE A 185 6.66 14.70 -11.29
N PHE A 186 5.71 13.76 -11.45
CA PHE A 186 5.80 12.47 -10.78
C PHE A 186 6.89 11.57 -11.37
N GLU A 187 7.11 11.63 -12.69
CA GLU A 187 8.21 10.91 -13.36
C GLU A 187 9.58 11.36 -12.81
N ARG A 188 9.77 12.68 -12.65
CA ARG A 188 10.99 13.24 -12.04
C ARG A 188 11.16 12.77 -10.60
N LYS A 189 10.10 12.85 -9.78
CA LYS A 189 10.13 12.37 -8.39
C LYS A 189 10.49 10.88 -8.29
N ILE A 190 9.91 10.02 -9.13
CA ILE A 190 10.23 8.59 -9.17
C ILE A 190 11.70 8.38 -9.56
N SER A 191 12.17 9.07 -10.58
CA SER A 191 13.57 8.98 -11.05
C SER A 191 14.56 9.40 -9.96
N GLU A 192 14.26 10.47 -9.22
CA GLU A 192 15.06 10.91 -8.08
C GLU A 192 15.12 9.88 -6.96
N ILE A 193 13.98 9.25 -6.62
CA ILE A 193 13.90 8.19 -5.61
C ILE A 193 14.76 7.00 -6.03
N ILE A 194 14.63 6.55 -7.28
CA ILE A 194 15.42 5.43 -7.82
C ILE A 194 16.91 5.76 -7.76
N ARG A 195 17.31 6.96 -8.16
CA ARG A 195 18.72 7.41 -8.11
C ARG A 195 19.26 7.36 -6.68
N LYS A 196 18.55 7.96 -5.71
CA LYS A 196 18.94 7.98 -4.29
C LYS A 196 19.07 6.57 -3.72
N ASN A 197 18.15 5.66 -4.07
CA ASN A 197 18.21 4.27 -3.61
C ASN A 197 19.44 3.54 -4.16
N LYS A 198 19.80 3.73 -5.43
CA LYS A 198 21.01 3.16 -6.03
C LYS A 198 22.29 3.65 -5.35
N GLU A 199 22.37 4.96 -5.09
CA GLU A 199 23.50 5.57 -4.37
C GLU A 199 23.65 5.00 -2.95
N ALA A 200 22.54 4.87 -2.22
CA ALA A 200 22.55 4.27 -0.89
C ALA A 200 23.00 2.80 -0.89
N GLN A 201 22.52 2.00 -1.84
CA GLN A 201 22.93 0.60 -2.01
C GLN A 201 24.43 0.48 -2.33
N LEU A 202 24.95 1.33 -3.22
CA LEU A 202 26.37 1.35 -3.55
C LEU A 202 27.21 1.69 -2.32
N SER A 203 26.82 2.72 -1.56
CA SER A 203 27.50 3.10 -0.31
C SER A 203 27.52 1.95 0.69
N GLN A 204 26.39 1.26 0.88
CA GLN A 204 26.30 0.13 1.80
C GLN A 204 27.21 -1.04 1.38
N LEU A 205 27.29 -1.33 0.08
CA LEU A 205 28.19 -2.36 -0.45
C LEU A 205 29.66 -2.00 -0.25
N LEU A 206 30.03 -0.73 -0.48
CA LEU A 206 31.39 -0.26 -0.24
C LEU A 206 31.77 -0.37 1.25
N ASP A 207 30.87 0.00 2.15
CA ASP A 207 31.10 -0.13 3.60
C ASP A 207 31.27 -1.58 4.05
N ILE A 208 30.61 -2.54 3.39
CA ILE A 208 30.78 -3.98 3.65
C ILE A 208 32.12 -4.47 3.10
N LEU A 209 32.54 -4.02 1.93
CA LEU A 209 33.79 -4.46 1.27
C LEU A 209 35.05 -3.84 1.89
N LEU A 210 34.93 -2.69 2.54
CA LEU A 210 36.04 -1.97 3.19
C LEU A 210 36.18 -2.29 4.70
N ARG A 211 35.35 -3.18 5.23
CA ARG A 211 35.45 -3.75 6.58
C ARG A 211 36.09 -5.13 6.53
#